data_AF-A0A956ID95-F1
#
_entry.id   AF-A0A956ID95-F1
#
_cell.length_a   1.000
_cell.length_b   1.000
_cell.length_c   1.000
_cell.angle_alpha   90.00
_cell.angle_beta   90.00
_cell.angle_gamma   90.00
#
_symmetry.space_group_name_H-M   'P 1'
#
loop_
_entity.id
_entity.type
_entity.pdbx_description
1 polymer ?
#
loop_
_entity_poly.entity_id
_entity_poly.type
_entity_poly.pdbx_seq_one_letter_code
_entity_poly.pdbx_strand_id
1 'polypeptide(L)'
;MTFCVAECCGIDAYDFSPIHIASYLLMHRGAPDVQEIAMLREQLAALKGDYGPTGAVAQGVSLDDANQGLTASEVAELVDEISANLEIAVETIAEVEARCARRASPSSLSSKAH
;
A
#
# COMPACT_ATOMS: atom_id res chain seq x y z
N MET A 1 -12.15 7.90 24.37
CA MET A 1 -11.83 7.79 22.93
C MET A 1 -10.75 8.83 22.68
N THR A 2 -9.49 8.44 22.80
CA THR A 2 -8.34 9.27 22.44
C THR A 2 -8.30 9.32 20.92
N PHE A 3 -8.76 10.42 20.35
CA PHE A 3 -8.58 10.70 18.94
C PHE A 3 -7.07 10.87 18.72
N CYS A 4 -6.43 9.98 17.96
CA CYS A 4 -5.12 10.25 17.39
C CYS A 4 -5.31 11.41 16.42
N VAL A 5 -5.10 12.62 16.91
CA VAL A 5 -4.92 13.78 16.03
C VAL A 5 -3.53 13.60 15.44
N ALA A 6 -3.40 13.52 14.11
CA ALA A 6 -2.10 13.40 13.43
C ALA A 6 -1.09 14.45 13.94
N GLU A 7 -1.59 15.61 14.35
CA GLU A 7 -0.84 16.69 15.00
C GLU A 7 -0.07 16.29 16.27
N CYS A 8 -0.46 15.22 16.99
CA CYS A 8 0.18 14.77 18.24
C CYS A 8 0.95 13.45 18.14
N CYS A 9 0.71 12.62 17.12
CA CYS A 9 1.20 11.24 17.07
C CYS A 9 2.23 10.99 15.95
N GLY A 10 2.54 11.98 15.12
CA GLY A 10 3.56 11.84 14.08
C GLY A 10 3.21 10.75 13.06
N ILE A 11 4.23 10.13 12.48
CA ILE A 11 4.08 9.05 11.51
C ILE A 11 3.44 7.78 12.11
N ASP A 12 3.58 7.57 13.40
CA ASP A 12 2.96 6.46 14.13
C ASP A 12 1.42 6.57 14.18
N ALA A 13 0.86 7.75 13.83
CA ALA A 13 -0.57 7.94 13.64
C ALA A 13 -1.11 7.28 12.37
N TYR A 14 -0.22 6.96 11.42
CA TYR A 14 -0.58 6.42 10.12
C TYR A 14 -0.44 4.89 10.15
N ASP A 15 -1.46 4.20 9.66
CA ASP A 15 -1.45 2.75 9.57
C ASP A 15 -1.22 2.32 8.11
N PHE A 16 0.02 1.89 7.82
CA PHE A 16 0.42 1.37 6.52
C PHE A 16 0.16 -0.13 6.35
N SER A 17 -0.76 -0.70 7.14
CA SER A 17 -1.25 -2.08 7.02
C SER A 17 -1.62 -2.44 5.58
N PRO A 18 -1.23 -3.63 5.08
CA PRO A 18 -1.63 -4.11 3.76
C PRO A 18 -3.15 -4.15 3.54
N ILE A 19 -3.94 -4.34 4.61
CA ILE A 19 -5.40 -4.38 4.53
C ILE A 19 -5.96 -2.99 4.22
N HIS A 20 -5.41 -1.95 4.85
CA HIS A 20 -5.82 -0.56 4.60
C HIS A 20 -5.42 -0.12 3.19
N ILE A 21 -4.21 -0.47 2.75
CA ILE A 21 -3.76 -0.22 1.38
C ILE A 21 -4.67 -0.94 0.38
N ALA A 22 -5.00 -2.21 0.60
CA ALA A 22 -5.91 -2.95 -0.26
C ALA A 22 -7.30 -2.30 -0.32
N SER A 23 -7.84 -1.87 0.83
CA SER A 23 -9.10 -1.16 0.89
C SER A 23 -9.07 0.16 0.11
N TYR A 24 -7.97 0.91 0.20
CA TYR A 24 -7.77 2.14 -0.55
C TYR A 24 -7.78 1.88 -2.07
N LEU A 25 -7.00 0.90 -2.55
CA LEU A 25 -6.92 0.54 -3.97
C LEU A 25 -8.26 0.09 -4.56
N LEU A 26 -9.16 -0.46 -3.74
CA LEU A 26 -10.47 -0.93 -4.16
C LEU A 26 -11.57 0.15 -4.04
N MET A 27 -11.32 1.26 -3.33
CA MET A 27 -12.35 2.17 -2.83
C MET A 27 -13.25 2.74 -3.95
N HIS A 28 -12.66 3.09 -5.10
CA HIS A 28 -13.37 3.83 -6.15
C HIS A 28 -13.93 2.95 -7.27
N ARG A 29 -13.24 1.87 -7.62
CA ARG A 29 -13.58 1.04 -8.80
C ARG A 29 -13.97 -0.39 -8.45
N GLY A 30 -13.82 -0.80 -7.18
CA GLY A 30 -14.02 -2.19 -6.75
C GLY A 30 -12.97 -3.16 -7.29
N ALA A 31 -11.95 -2.66 -7.99
CA ALA A 31 -10.81 -3.37 -8.53
C ALA A 31 -9.60 -2.41 -8.55
N PRO A 32 -8.38 -2.92 -8.36
CA PRO A 32 -7.19 -2.08 -8.34
C PRO A 32 -6.88 -1.53 -9.74
N ASP A 33 -6.56 -0.24 -9.83
CA ASP A 33 -6.06 0.36 -11.07
C ASP A 33 -4.54 0.12 -11.20
N VAL A 34 -4.15 -0.59 -12.26
CA VAL A 34 -2.74 -0.89 -12.56
C VAL A 34 -1.92 0.38 -12.76
N GLN A 35 -2.51 1.44 -13.33
CA GLN A 35 -1.82 2.71 -13.50
C GLN A 35 -1.60 3.41 -12.16
N GLU A 36 -2.58 3.36 -11.27
CA GLU A 36 -2.46 3.91 -9.91
C GLU A 36 -1.37 3.18 -9.12
N ILE A 37 -1.35 1.84 -9.15
CA ILE A 37 -0.31 1.05 -8.48
C ILE A 37 1.09 1.40 -9.04
N ALA A 38 1.23 1.50 -10.36
CA ALA A 38 2.49 1.88 -10.98
C ALA A 38 2.95 3.28 -10.55
N MET A 39 2.02 4.23 -10.50
CA MET A 39 2.28 5.59 -10.04
C MET A 39 2.72 5.61 -8.57
N LEU A 40 2.06 4.85 -7.69
CA LEU A 40 2.44 4.76 -6.27
C LEU A 40 3.86 4.20 -6.10
N ARG A 41 4.21 3.14 -6.85
CA ARG A 41 5.56 2.58 -6.86
C ARG A 41 6.61 3.60 -7.31
N GLU A 42 6.31 4.36 -8.37
CA GLU A 42 7.21 5.39 -8.87
C GLU A 42 7.39 6.53 -7.85
N GLN A 43 6.31 6.96 -7.20
CA GLN A 43 6.34 7.98 -6.15
C GLN A 43 7.17 7.54 -4.94
N LEU A 44 7.00 6.29 -4.49
CA LEU A 44 7.81 5.71 -3.41
C LEU A 44 9.29 5.64 -3.79
N ALA A 45 9.60 5.18 -5.00
CA ALA A 45 10.96 5.12 -5.51
C ALA A 45 11.60 6.51 -5.60
N ALA A 46 10.86 7.52 -6.09
CA ALA A 46 11.31 8.90 -6.15
C ALA A 46 11.56 9.47 -4.75
N LEU A 47 10.64 9.27 -3.80
CA LEU A 47 10.78 9.74 -2.42
C LEU A 47 12.06 9.18 -1.77
N LYS A 48 12.32 7.88 -1.93
CA LYS A 48 13.56 7.25 -1.43
C LYS A 48 14.79 7.73 -2.20
N GLY A 49 14.68 7.93 -3.50
CA GLY A 49 15.75 8.41 -4.37
C GLY A 49 16.16 9.86 -4.12
N ASP A 50 15.24 10.71 -3.67
CA ASP A 50 15.53 12.12 -3.42
C ASP A 50 16.00 12.34 -1.98
N TYR A 51 15.36 11.69 -1.01
CA TYR A 51 15.52 11.99 0.41
C TYR A 51 16.12 10.85 1.24
N GLY A 52 16.30 9.66 0.66
CA GLY A 52 16.95 8.53 1.33
C GLY A 52 18.47 8.70 1.52
N PRO A 53 19.16 7.73 2.15
CA PRO A 53 20.56 7.86 2.55
C PRO A 53 21.53 8.07 1.38
N THR A 54 21.16 7.55 0.21
CA THR A 54 21.92 7.66 -1.04
C THR A 54 21.31 8.70 -2.00
N GLY A 55 20.33 9.47 -1.52
CA GLY A 55 19.53 10.33 -2.38
C GLY A 55 20.19 11.65 -2.75
N ALA A 56 19.59 12.36 -3.70
CA ALA A 56 20.11 13.62 -4.23
C ALA A 56 20.30 14.70 -3.14
N VAL A 57 19.44 14.68 -2.11
CA VAL A 57 19.48 15.65 -1.01
C VAL A 57 20.14 15.05 0.23
N ALA A 58 20.01 13.73 0.47
CA ALA A 58 20.62 12.96 1.57
C ALA A 58 20.48 13.59 2.99
N GLN A 59 19.48 14.44 3.20
CA GLN A 59 19.24 15.13 4.47
C GLN A 59 17.93 14.72 5.16
N GLY A 60 17.16 13.81 4.56
CA GLY A 60 15.79 13.53 5.00
C GLY A 60 14.81 14.62 4.55
N VAL A 61 13.58 14.61 5.09
CA VAL A 61 12.49 15.50 4.69
C VAL A 61 11.57 15.84 5.86
N SER A 62 11.01 17.04 5.87
CA SER A 62 9.87 17.37 6.73
C SER A 62 8.59 16.93 6.04
N LEU A 63 7.83 16.06 6.67
CA LEU A 63 6.46 15.75 6.26
C LEU A 63 5.52 16.63 7.08
N ASP A 64 5.17 17.79 6.51
CA ASP A 64 4.36 18.80 7.20
C ASP A 64 2.98 18.23 7.58
N ASP A 65 2.39 17.41 6.71
CA ASP A 65 1.11 16.74 6.98
C ASP A 65 1.19 15.72 8.14
N ALA A 66 2.37 15.15 8.38
CA ALA A 66 2.63 14.21 9.48
C ALA A 66 3.26 14.87 10.71
N ASN A 67 3.45 16.20 10.69
CA ASN A 67 4.11 16.98 11.74
C ASN A 67 5.45 16.37 12.20
N GLN A 68 6.22 15.78 11.28
CA GLN A 68 7.43 15.05 11.60
C GLN A 68 8.55 15.31 10.59
N GLY A 69 9.73 15.62 11.11
CA GLY A 69 10.97 15.53 10.35
C GLY A 69 11.47 14.08 10.36
N LEU A 70 11.72 13.54 9.17
CA LEU A 70 12.34 12.24 8.99
C LEU A 70 13.79 12.45 8.55
N THR A 71 14.72 11.75 9.19
CA THR A 71 16.08 11.59 8.69
C THR A 71 16.07 10.78 7.40
N ALA A 72 17.18 10.84 6.65
CA ALA A 72 17.31 10.08 5.40
C ALA A 72 17.11 8.57 5.61
N SER A 73 17.58 8.01 6.74
CA SER A 73 17.37 6.60 7.08
C SER A 73 15.91 6.29 7.38
N GLU A 74 15.24 7.15 8.16
CA GLU A 74 13.81 6.98 8.48
C GLU A 74 12.94 7.08 7.22
N VAL A 75 13.28 7.95 6.25
CA VAL A 75 12.61 7.98 4.94
C VAL A 75 12.77 6.65 4.21
N ALA A 76 13.97 6.09 4.19
CA ALA A 76 14.20 4.80 3.53
C ALA A 76 13.43 3.66 4.21
N GLU A 77 13.43 3.61 5.54
CA GLU A 77 12.68 2.61 6.32
C GLU A 77 11.18 2.72 6.06
N LEU A 78 10.63 3.94 6.10
CA LEU A 78 9.23 4.21 5.78
C LEU A 78 8.86 3.75 4.37
N VAL A 79 9.66 4.14 3.38
CA VAL A 79 9.39 3.75 1.98
C VAL A 79 9.45 2.23 1.83
N ASP A 80 10.40 1.56 2.48
CA ASP A 80 10.51 0.10 2.44
C ASP A 80 9.31 -0.59 3.08
N GLU A 81 8.81 -0.08 4.20
CA GLU A 81 7.59 -0.57 4.84
C GLU A 81 6.36 -0.41 3.93
N ILE A 82 6.11 0.80 3.41
CA ILE A 82 4.95 1.06 2.54
C ILE A 82 5.05 0.22 1.27
N SER A 83 6.24 0.10 0.68
CA SER A 83 6.45 -0.69 -0.53
C SER A 83 6.16 -2.17 -0.28
N ALA A 84 6.67 -2.74 0.81
CA ALA A 84 6.41 -4.13 1.17
C ALA A 84 4.91 -4.37 1.41
N ASN A 85 4.24 -3.48 2.13
CA ASN A 85 2.82 -3.61 2.42
C ASN A 85 1.94 -3.38 1.18
N LEU A 86 2.36 -2.54 0.23
CA LEU A 86 1.71 -2.37 -1.07
C LEU A 86 1.74 -3.67 -1.89
N GLU A 87 2.89 -4.34 -1.96
CA GLU A 87 2.98 -5.62 -2.68
C GLU A 87 2.09 -6.70 -2.05
N ILE A 88 2.09 -6.80 -0.72
CA ILE A 88 1.19 -7.73 0.00
C ILE A 88 -0.28 -7.41 -0.30
N ALA A 89 -0.65 -6.12 -0.33
CA ALA A 89 -2.00 -5.69 -0.65
C ALA A 89 -2.43 -6.12 -2.06
N VAL A 90 -1.57 -5.87 -3.06
CA VAL A 90 -1.82 -6.23 -4.47
C VAL A 90 -1.96 -7.75 -4.62
N GLU A 91 -1.06 -8.54 -4.02
CA GLU A 91 -1.14 -10.00 -4.02
C GLU A 91 -2.43 -10.51 -3.36
N THR A 92 -2.79 -9.94 -2.22
CA THR A 92 -4.01 -10.31 -1.48
C THR A 92 -5.26 -10.09 -2.33
N ILE A 93 -5.35 -8.94 -3.02
CA ILE A 93 -6.46 -8.64 -3.92
C ILE A 93 -6.53 -9.70 -5.04
N ALA A 94 -5.41 -9.94 -5.73
CA ALA A 94 -5.35 -10.89 -6.84
C ALA A 94 -5.75 -12.31 -6.39
N GLU A 95 -5.30 -12.74 -5.21
CA GLU A 95 -5.69 -14.03 -4.63
C GLU A 95 -7.20 -14.13 -4.37
N VAL A 96 -7.79 -13.09 -3.78
CA VAL A 96 -9.22 -13.04 -3.46
C VAL A 96 -10.05 -13.07 -4.74
N GLU A 97 -9.68 -12.27 -5.75
CA GLU A 97 -10.34 -12.27 -7.06
C GLU A 97 -10.27 -13.65 -7.72
N ALA A 98 -9.09 -14.29 -7.71
CA ALA A 98 -8.93 -15.64 -8.25
C ALA A 98 -9.78 -16.68 -7.50
N ARG A 99 -9.91 -16.56 -6.16
CA ARG A 99 -10.80 -17.42 -5.35
C ARG A 99 -12.26 -17.20 -5.70
N CYS A 100 -12.68 -15.95 -5.89
CA CYS A 100 -14.04 -15.58 -6.29
C CYS A 100 -14.38 -16.11 -7.69
N ALA A 101 -13.48 -15.95 -8.66
CA ALA A 101 -13.63 -16.48 -10.02
C ALA A 101 -13.79 -18.01 -10.03
N ARG A 102 -12.97 -18.73 -9.23
CA ARG A 102 -13.10 -20.20 -9.09
C ARG A 102 -14.44 -20.64 -8.51
N ARG A 103 -15.04 -19.85 -7.61
CA ARG A 103 -16.38 -20.12 -7.05
C ARG A 103 -17.50 -19.80 -8.03
N ALA A 104 -17.30 -18.81 -8.90
CA ALA A 104 -18.29 -18.38 -9.89
C ALA A 104 -18.40 -19.33 -11.09
N SER A 105 -17.32 -20.06 -11.43
CA SER A 105 -17.39 -21.12 -12.42
C SER A 105 -18.24 -22.28 -11.89
N PRO A 106 -19.41 -22.58 -12.49
CA PRO A 106 -20.21 -23.73 -12.07
C PRO A 106 -19.37 -24.99 -12.26
N SER A 107 -19.22 -25.77 -11.19
CA SER A 107 -18.76 -27.15 -11.34
C SER A 107 -19.66 -27.82 -12.37
N SER A 108 -19.04 -28.42 -13.38
CA SER A 108 -19.73 -29.25 -14.36
C SER A 108 -20.48 -30.37 -13.64
N LEU A 109 -21.74 -30.13 -13.31
CA LEU A 109 -22.76 -31.15 -13.10
C LEU A 109 -22.96 -31.86 -14.45
N SER A 110 -22.01 -32.71 -14.83
CA SER A 110 -22.22 -33.71 -15.86
C SER A 110 -22.62 -35.00 -15.19
N SER A 111 -23.95 -35.16 -15.12
CA SER A 111 -24.69 -36.40 -15.09
C SER A 111 -23.89 -37.65 -15.45
N LYS A 112 -23.79 -38.58 -14.49
CA LYS A 112 -23.90 -40.01 -14.79
C LYS A 112 -25.23 -40.48 -14.23
N ALA A 113 -26.28 -40.18 -14.97
CA ALA A 113 -27.52 -40.94 -14.94
C ALA A 113 -27.58 -41.66 -16.28
N HIS A 114 -27.18 -42.93 -16.29
CA HIS A 114 -27.72 -44.06 -17.05
C HIS A 114 -26.77 -45.26 -16.95
#